data_AF-A0AAJ6YIR7-F1
#
_entry.id   AF-A0AAJ6YIR7-F1
#
_cell.length_a   1.000
_cell.length_b   1.000
_cell.length_c   1.000
_cell.angle_alpha   90.00
_cell.angle_beta   90.00
_cell.angle_gamma   90.00
#
_symmetry.space_group_name_H-M   'P 1'
#
loop_
_entity.id
_entity.type
_entity.pdbx_description
1 polymer ?
#
loop_
_entity_poly.entity_id
_entity_poly.type
_entity_poly.pdbx_seq_one_letter_code
_entity_poly.pdbx_strand_id
1 'polypeptide(L)'
;MANNTWDLSKKHSDRERWICIYPVYVNSKRTLAEGRKLSKERCVENPTHQEIRDVLLSIGLKVGVENKLYPREPSKELLYRGRIRVQLKNDDGTPYNSDYPTRDSLLNFIGVSIPKLKTRQGKQSSGEQSAQNSSANLPKKGKGKGRR
;
A
#
# COMPACT_ATOMS: atom_id res chain seq x y z
N MET A 1 23.22 -15.60 1.81
CA MET A 1 22.98 -15.84 3.25
C MET A 1 21.51 -15.57 3.52
N ALA A 2 20.72 -16.60 3.82
CA ALA A 2 19.31 -16.43 4.14
C ALA A 2 19.22 -15.72 5.50
N ASN A 3 18.73 -14.48 5.54
CA ASN A 3 18.45 -13.76 6.78
C ASN A 3 17.31 -14.45 7.51
N ASN A 4 17.65 -15.45 8.33
CA ASN A 4 16.71 -16.09 9.24
C ASN A 4 16.27 -15.03 10.25
N THR A 5 15.04 -14.56 10.09
CA THR A 5 14.46 -13.42 10.83
C THR A 5 13.98 -13.82 12.22
N TRP A 6 14.14 -15.10 12.58
CA TRP A 6 13.74 -15.70 13.83
C TRP A 6 14.94 -15.87 14.74
N ASP A 7 15.45 -14.73 15.21
CA ASP A 7 16.45 -14.67 16.26
C ASP A 7 15.71 -14.66 17.62
N LEU A 8 15.93 -15.72 18.41
CA LEU A 8 15.35 -15.88 19.74
C LEU A 8 15.85 -14.81 20.73
N SER A 9 16.99 -14.17 20.45
CA SER A 9 17.53 -13.09 21.29
C SER A 9 16.75 -11.78 21.16
N LYS A 10 16.03 -11.59 20.05
CA LYS A 10 15.25 -10.39 19.81
C LYS A 10 13.93 -10.42 20.57
N LYS A 11 13.37 -9.25 20.88
CA LYS A 11 12.07 -9.07 21.53
C LYS A 11 10.97 -8.85 20.49
N HIS A 12 9.70 -9.01 20.87
CA HIS A 12 8.59 -8.79 19.92
C HIS A 12 8.39 -7.28 19.63
N SER A 13 8.83 -6.44 20.56
CA SER A 13 8.97 -5.00 20.42
C SER A 13 10.04 -4.58 19.42
N ASP A 14 11.04 -5.43 19.13
CA ASP A 14 12.07 -5.12 18.13
C ASP A 14 11.48 -5.10 16.72
N ARG A 15 11.81 -4.03 15.98
CA ARG A 15 11.25 -3.77 14.64
C ARG A 15 11.56 -4.87 13.64
N GLU A 16 12.62 -5.64 13.82
CA GLU A 16 12.99 -6.80 13.01
C GLU A 16 12.02 -7.97 13.13
N ARG A 17 11.30 -8.08 14.26
CA ARG A 17 10.29 -9.13 14.50
C ARG A 17 8.88 -8.74 14.11
N TRP A 18 8.66 -7.46 13.81
CA TRP A 18 7.35 -6.98 13.35
C TRP A 18 6.92 -7.71 12.08
N ILE A 19 5.62 -7.77 11.82
CA ILE A 19 5.12 -8.38 10.58
C ILE A 19 5.30 -7.40 9.41
N CYS A 20 5.43 -7.93 8.19
CA CYS A 20 5.40 -7.12 6.96
C CYS A 20 3.99 -7.11 6.35
N ILE A 21 3.53 -5.92 5.96
CA ILE A 21 2.34 -5.72 5.14
C ILE A 21 2.74 -4.87 3.93
N TYR A 22 2.47 -5.38 2.73
CA TYR A 22 2.59 -4.60 1.50
C TYR A 22 1.18 -4.26 0.99
N PRO A 23 0.99 -3.13 0.28
CA PRO A 23 -0.32 -2.75 -0.25
C PRO A 23 -0.96 -3.82 -1.15
N VAL A 24 -0.14 -4.53 -1.92
CA VAL A 24 -0.57 -5.63 -2.81
C VAL A 24 -1.37 -6.73 -2.07
N TYR A 25 -1.16 -6.92 -0.76
CA TYR A 25 -1.81 -7.99 0.00
C TYR A 25 -3.32 -7.81 0.09
N VAL A 26 -3.79 -6.57 0.05
CA VAL A 26 -5.21 -6.19 0.15
C VAL A 26 -5.70 -5.51 -1.13
N ASN A 27 -4.97 -5.61 -2.24
CA ASN A 27 -5.36 -5.01 -3.52
C ASN A 27 -6.32 -5.93 -4.30
N SER A 28 -7.53 -5.45 -4.59
CA SER A 28 -8.57 -6.20 -5.31
C SER A 28 -8.27 -6.39 -6.80
N LYS A 29 -7.38 -5.56 -7.38
CA LYS A 29 -6.93 -5.65 -8.78
C LYS A 29 -5.84 -6.69 -9.01
N ARG A 30 -5.25 -7.21 -7.95
CA ARG A 30 -4.17 -8.21 -8.01
C ARG A 30 -4.72 -9.59 -7.71
N THR A 31 -4.23 -10.60 -8.39
CA THR A 31 -4.53 -12.02 -8.14
C THR A 31 -3.79 -12.56 -6.91
N LEU A 32 -4.15 -13.76 -6.46
CA LEU A 32 -3.41 -14.46 -5.40
C LEU A 32 -1.95 -14.75 -5.83
N ALA A 33 -1.75 -15.11 -7.10
CA ALA A 33 -0.42 -15.36 -7.67
C ALA A 33 0.46 -14.09 -7.66
N GLU A 34 -0.13 -12.94 -7.96
CA GLU A 34 0.52 -11.62 -7.92
C GLU A 34 0.74 -11.09 -6.49
N GLY A 35 0.23 -11.75 -5.46
CA GLY A 35 0.56 -11.46 -4.06
C GLY A 35 -0.62 -11.07 -3.17
N ARG A 36 -1.85 -10.95 -3.69
CA ARG A 36 -3.05 -10.77 -2.87
C ARG A 36 -3.13 -11.88 -1.82
N LYS A 37 -3.56 -11.55 -0.60
CA LYS A 37 -3.65 -12.48 0.53
C LYS A 37 -5.07 -12.82 0.96
N LEU A 38 -6.05 -11.99 0.61
CA LEU A 38 -7.45 -12.18 0.96
C LEU A 38 -8.31 -12.50 -0.27
N SER A 39 -9.57 -12.85 -0.01
CA SER A 39 -10.60 -12.88 -1.06
C SER A 39 -10.82 -11.48 -1.63
N LYS A 40 -11.25 -11.43 -2.90
CA LYS A 40 -11.39 -10.16 -3.64
C LYS A 40 -12.40 -9.21 -2.97
N GLU A 41 -13.46 -9.76 -2.38
CA GLU A 41 -14.53 -9.02 -1.69
C GLU A 41 -14.05 -8.31 -0.42
N ARG A 42 -12.99 -8.80 0.22
CA ARG A 42 -12.39 -8.19 1.41
C ARG A 42 -11.21 -7.29 1.08
N CYS A 43 -10.94 -7.08 -0.20
CA CYS A 43 -9.85 -6.24 -0.69
C CYS A 43 -10.38 -4.91 -1.21
N VAL A 44 -9.47 -3.96 -1.36
CA VAL A 44 -9.76 -2.61 -1.82
C VAL A 44 -9.03 -2.30 -3.11
N GLU A 45 -9.57 -1.39 -3.90
CA GLU A 45 -8.94 -0.99 -5.16
C GLU A 45 -7.76 -0.04 -4.91
N ASN A 46 -6.59 -0.44 -5.41
CA ASN A 46 -5.36 0.37 -5.38
C ASN A 46 -5.07 0.99 -4.00
N PRO A 47 -4.90 0.19 -2.95
CA PRO A 47 -4.50 0.66 -1.63
C PRO A 47 -3.09 1.26 -1.69
N THR A 48 -2.85 2.29 -0.90
CA THR A 48 -1.53 2.88 -0.68
C THR A 48 -0.97 2.49 0.69
N HIS A 49 0.36 2.55 0.84
CA HIS A 49 0.99 2.30 2.14
C HIS A 49 0.57 3.35 3.19
N GLN A 50 0.24 4.58 2.78
CA GLN A 50 -0.21 5.65 3.66
C GLN A 50 -1.57 5.33 4.26
N GLU A 51 -2.53 4.88 3.45
CA GLU A 51 -3.85 4.49 3.95
C GLU A 51 -3.78 3.33 4.94
N ILE A 52 -2.93 2.34 4.65
CA ILE A 52 -2.69 1.23 5.56
C ILE A 52 -2.12 1.72 6.88
N ARG A 53 -1.12 2.63 6.83
CA ARG A 53 -0.55 3.26 8.04
C ARG A 53 -1.63 3.97 8.85
N ASP A 54 -2.43 4.83 8.22
CA ASP A 54 -3.40 5.68 8.91
C ASP A 54 -4.48 4.83 9.59
N VAL A 55 -4.98 3.80 8.91
CA VAL A 55 -5.93 2.83 9.49
C VAL A 55 -5.33 2.13 10.71
N LEU A 56 -4.08 1.68 10.63
CA LEU A 56 -3.43 0.97 11.73
C LEU A 56 -3.11 1.89 12.92
N LEU A 57 -2.74 3.14 12.66
CA LEU A 57 -2.55 4.14 13.71
C LEU A 57 -3.87 4.49 14.41
N SER A 58 -5.00 4.49 13.69
CA SER A 58 -6.32 4.79 14.25
C SER A 58 -6.77 3.80 15.34
N ILE A 59 -6.26 2.57 15.33
CA ILE A 59 -6.52 1.54 16.34
C ILE A 59 -5.36 1.37 17.34
N GLY A 60 -4.43 2.34 17.37
CA GLY A 60 -3.36 2.41 18.36
C GLY A 60 -2.20 1.44 18.16
N LEU A 61 -2.04 0.81 16.98
CA LEU A 61 -0.92 -0.10 16.72
C LEU A 61 0.38 0.65 16.49
N LYS A 62 1.50 0.03 16.88
CA LYS A 62 2.85 0.51 16.53
C LYS A 62 3.19 0.17 15.08
N VAL A 63 3.48 1.20 14.30
CA VAL A 63 3.69 1.11 12.85
C VAL A 63 5.02 1.72 12.43
N GLY A 64 5.74 1.03 11.55
CA GLY A 64 6.94 1.52 10.87
C GLY A 64 6.72 1.51 9.36
N VAL A 65 7.26 2.52 8.66
CA VAL A 65 7.19 2.62 7.20
C VAL A 65 8.58 2.49 6.62
N GLU A 66 8.73 1.65 5.61
CA GLU A 66 9.98 1.43 4.92
C GLU A 66 9.81 1.64 3.41
N ASN A 67 10.80 2.27 2.77
CA ASN A 67 10.85 2.44 1.32
C ASN A 67 11.32 1.14 0.62
N LYS A 68 10.48 0.10 0.67
CA LYS A 68 10.72 -1.21 0.04
C LYS A 68 9.65 -1.52 -0.99
N LEU A 69 10.06 -2.18 -2.07
CA LEU A 69 9.16 -2.65 -3.13
C LEU A 69 8.78 -4.12 -2.87
N TYR A 70 7.54 -4.49 -3.18
CA TYR A 70 7.13 -5.89 -3.12
C TYR A 70 7.84 -6.70 -4.22
N PRO A 71 8.45 -7.87 -3.94
CA PRO A 71 9.28 -8.58 -4.92
C PRO A 71 8.59 -8.97 -6.23
N ARG A 72 7.26 -9.18 -6.23
CA ARG A 72 6.51 -9.53 -7.45
C ARG A 72 5.79 -8.34 -8.08
N GLU A 73 6.05 -7.11 -7.60
CA GLU A 73 5.48 -5.92 -8.21
C GLU A 73 6.31 -5.56 -9.47
N PRO A 74 5.72 -5.62 -10.67
CA PRO A 74 6.44 -5.27 -11.90
C PRO A 74 6.75 -3.77 -12.01
N SER A 75 5.89 -2.90 -11.48
CA SER A 75 6.10 -1.45 -11.59
C SER A 75 7.12 -0.94 -10.57
N LYS A 76 7.99 -0.04 -11.03
CA LYS A 76 9.00 0.63 -10.19
C LYS A 76 8.57 2.02 -9.72
N GLU A 77 7.34 2.44 -10.04
CA GLU A 77 6.81 3.74 -9.64
C GLU A 77 6.76 3.90 -8.12
N LEU A 78 6.90 5.14 -7.66
CA LEU A 78 6.95 5.45 -6.23
C LEU A 78 5.65 5.08 -5.51
N LEU A 79 4.51 5.11 -6.20
CA LEU A 79 3.20 4.82 -5.62
C LEU A 79 3.05 3.35 -5.17
N TYR A 80 3.78 2.43 -5.80
CA TYR A 80 3.80 1.01 -5.43
C TYR A 80 4.87 0.65 -4.39
N ARG A 81 5.73 1.60 -4.04
CA ARG A 81 6.69 1.44 -2.93
C ARG A 81 5.99 1.68 -1.60
N GLY A 82 6.49 0.98 -0.59
CA GLY A 82 6.03 1.09 0.78
C GLY A 82 5.80 -0.27 1.40
N ARG A 83 6.57 -0.57 2.45
CA ARG A 83 6.36 -1.72 3.31
C ARG A 83 6.01 -1.23 4.70
N ILE A 84 4.90 -1.71 5.21
CA ILE A 84 4.43 -1.43 6.55
C ILE A 84 4.91 -2.53 7.48
N ARG A 85 5.57 -2.13 8.58
CA ARG A 85 5.97 -3.00 9.69
C ARG A 85 5.01 -2.76 10.84
N VAL A 86 4.51 -3.82 11.46
CA VAL A 86 3.55 -3.71 12.58
C VAL A 86 3.94 -4.65 13.72
N GLN A 87 3.92 -4.14 14.95
CA GLN A 87 4.02 -4.98 16.13
C GLN A 87 2.69 -5.69 16.36
N LEU A 88 2.68 -7.02 16.27
CA LEU A 88 1.47 -7.84 16.47
C LEU A 88 1.39 -8.43 17.89
N LYS A 89 2.54 -8.55 18.57
CA LYS A 89 2.65 -9.16 19.91
C LYS A 89 3.46 -8.29 20.85
N ASN A 90 3.12 -8.33 22.12
CA ASN A 90 3.95 -7.83 23.22
C ASN A 90 5.11 -8.79 23.50
N ASP A 91 6.06 -8.35 24.33
CA ASP A 91 7.27 -9.14 24.63
C ASP A 91 6.98 -10.39 25.46
N ASP A 92 5.86 -10.42 26.16
CA ASP A 92 5.30 -11.59 26.85
C ASP A 92 4.61 -12.59 25.89
N GLY A 93 4.53 -12.26 24.59
CA GLY A 93 3.90 -13.09 23.56
C GLY A 93 2.39 -12.89 23.40
N THR A 94 1.75 -12.08 24.25
CA THR A 94 0.33 -11.73 24.12
C THR A 94 0.08 -10.86 22.89
N PRO A 95 -1.12 -10.88 22.30
CA PRO A 95 -1.48 -9.94 21.23
C PRO A 95 -1.32 -8.49 21.66
N TYR A 96 -0.76 -7.65 20.77
CA TYR A 96 -0.65 -6.20 21.05
C TYR A 96 -2.03 -5.54 21.12
N ASN A 97 -2.97 -6.00 20.28
CA ASN A 97 -4.37 -5.64 20.33
C ASN A 97 -5.20 -6.95 20.23
N SER A 98 -6.06 -7.18 21.23
CA SER A 98 -6.86 -8.40 21.35
C SER A 98 -7.92 -8.57 20.26
N ASP A 99 -8.36 -7.48 19.62
CA ASP A 99 -9.33 -7.52 18.51
C ASP A 99 -8.69 -8.01 17.21
N TYR A 100 -7.37 -7.81 17.08
CA TYR A 100 -6.59 -8.17 15.89
C TYR A 100 -5.36 -9.01 16.23
N PRO A 101 -5.53 -10.21 16.81
CA PRO A 101 -4.42 -10.99 17.34
C PRO A 101 -3.57 -11.66 16.26
N THR A 102 -4.09 -11.77 15.04
CA THR A 102 -3.43 -12.44 13.92
C THR A 102 -3.22 -11.52 12.74
N ARG A 103 -2.24 -11.87 11.89
CA ARG A 103 -2.02 -11.16 10.63
C ARG A 103 -3.28 -11.17 9.75
N ASP A 104 -4.03 -12.27 9.74
CA ASP A 104 -5.23 -12.40 8.92
C ASP A 104 -6.35 -11.46 9.42
N SER A 105 -6.61 -11.43 10.73
CA SER A 105 -7.58 -10.49 11.32
C SER A 105 -7.22 -9.04 11.02
N LEU A 106 -5.93 -8.70 11.04
CA LEU A 106 -5.47 -7.35 10.75
C LEU A 106 -5.62 -6.98 9.27
N LEU A 107 -5.31 -7.90 8.36
CA LEU A 107 -5.50 -7.68 6.92
C LEU A 107 -6.98 -7.50 6.56
N ASN A 108 -7.87 -8.31 7.14
CA ASN A 108 -9.31 -8.16 6.94
C ASN A 108 -9.80 -6.79 7.43
N PHE A 109 -9.34 -6.35 8.61
CA PHE A 109 -9.66 -5.02 9.14
C PHE A 109 -9.20 -3.88 8.23
N ILE A 110 -7.97 -3.96 7.71
CA ILE A 110 -7.45 -2.97 6.75
C ILE A 110 -8.36 -2.88 5.52
N GLY A 111 -8.74 -4.02 4.94
CA GLY A 111 -9.61 -4.08 3.76
C GLY A 111 -10.99 -3.45 4.00
N VAL A 112 -11.57 -3.64 5.19
CA VAL A 112 -12.87 -3.05 5.56
C VAL A 112 -12.77 -1.55 5.88
N SER A 113 -11.63 -1.08 6.37
CA SER A 113 -11.48 0.27 6.92
C SER A 113 -11.01 1.30 5.92
N ILE A 114 -10.14 0.94 4.96
CA ILE A 114 -9.66 1.87 3.93
C ILE A 114 -10.80 2.58 3.16
N PRO A 115 -11.88 1.90 2.72
CA PRO A 115 -12.97 2.56 2.00
C PRO A 115 -13.71 3.61 2.84
N LYS A 116 -13.61 3.52 4.17
CA LYS A 116 -14.25 4.44 5.12
C LYS A 116 -13.41 5.68 5.41
N LEU A 117 -12.19 5.78 4.88
CA LEU A 117 -11.35 6.96 5.06
C LEU A 117 -11.97 8.18 4.36
N LYS A 118 -11.95 9.32 5.05
CA LYS A 118 -12.43 10.61 4.50
C LYS A 118 -11.73 10.97 3.18
N THR A 119 -10.45 10.61 3.05
CA THR A 119 -9.64 10.81 1.84
C THR A 119 -10.17 10.06 0.62
N ARG A 120 -10.93 8.98 0.81
CA ARG A 120 -11.61 8.25 -0.27
C ARG A 120 -13.02 8.78 -0.54
N GLN A 121 -13.71 9.28 0.49
CA GLN A 121 -15.08 9.78 0.38
C GLN A 121 -15.21 11.04 -0.49
N GLY A 122 -14.15 11.84 -0.61
CA GLY A 122 -14.14 13.03 -1.49
C GLY A 122 -13.92 12.76 -2.98
N LYS A 123 -13.63 11.51 -3.40
CA LYS A 123 -13.21 11.19 -4.77
C LYS A 123 -14.31 10.71 -5.70
N GLN A 124 -15.57 10.68 -5.25
CA GLN A 124 -16.70 10.29 -6.10
C GLN A 124 -17.13 11.40 -7.10
N SER A 125 -16.37 12.50 -7.21
CA SER A 125 -16.66 13.63 -8.11
C SER A 125 -15.45 14.20 -8.85
N SER A 126 -14.39 13.41 -9.05
CA SER A 126 -13.29 13.82 -9.93
C SER A 126 -12.71 12.59 -10.60
N GLY A 127 -13.20 12.35 -11.82
CA GLY A 127 -12.66 11.35 -12.72
C GLY A 127 -11.16 11.54 -12.92
N GLU A 128 -10.48 10.41 -13.04
CA GLU A 128 -9.25 10.20 -13.81
C GLU A 128 -8.59 11.49 -14.33
N GLN A 129 -7.84 12.20 -13.48
CA GLN A 129 -6.82 13.11 -13.99
C GLN A 129 -5.55 12.31 -14.21
N SER A 130 -5.57 11.64 -15.36
CA SER A 130 -4.39 11.45 -16.19
C SER A 130 -3.55 12.72 -16.13
N ALA A 131 -2.33 12.62 -15.60
CA ALA A 131 -1.35 13.68 -15.71
C ALA A 131 -1.02 13.87 -17.19
N GLN A 132 -1.74 14.77 -17.85
CA GLN A 132 -1.44 15.20 -19.20
C GLN A 132 -1.79 16.66 -19.40
N ASN A 133 -0.86 17.32 -20.09
CA ASN A 133 -0.86 18.68 -20.63
C ASN A 133 -0.40 19.80 -19.69
N SER A 134 0.52 20.68 -20.06
CA SER A 134 0.64 21.42 -21.35
C SER A 134 2.01 22.13 -21.37
N SER A 135 2.61 22.70 -22.40
CA SER A 135 2.41 22.82 -23.86
C SER A 135 3.58 23.67 -24.37
N ALA A 136 4.12 23.36 -25.55
CA ALA A 136 4.69 24.38 -26.42
C ALA A 136 4.62 23.86 -27.87
N ASN A 137 3.55 24.19 -28.59
CA ASN A 137 3.59 24.18 -30.05
C ASN A 137 2.60 25.21 -30.60
N LEU A 138 3.17 26.22 -31.26
CA LEU A 138 2.48 27.29 -31.98
C LEU A 138 1.89 26.78 -33.31
N PRO A 139 0.83 27.45 -33.84
CA PRO A 139 0.06 26.98 -34.98
C PRO A 139 0.74 27.27 -36.33
N LYS A 140 0.60 26.31 -37.27
CA LYS A 140 0.88 26.45 -38.71
C LYS A 140 -0.17 27.34 -39.37
N LYS A 141 0.27 28.31 -40.18
CA LYS A 141 -0.51 28.92 -41.27
C LYS A 141 0.25 28.72 -42.57
N GLY A 142 -0.41 28.16 -43.59
CA GLY A 142 0.22 27.77 -44.86
C GLY A 142 -0.03 28.72 -46.03
N LYS A 143 0.82 28.52 -47.05
CA LYS A 143 0.56 28.52 -48.51
C LYS A 143 0.91 29.78 -49.34
N GLY A 144 1.85 29.58 -50.29
CA GLY A 144 2.14 30.42 -51.48
C GLY A 144 3.54 30.12 -52.05
N LYS A 145 3.73 29.12 -52.93
CA LYS A 145 3.81 29.19 -54.42
C LYS A 145 4.80 30.26 -54.94
N GLY A 146 5.90 29.85 -55.61
CA GLY A 146 6.66 30.76 -56.49
C GLY A 146 8.14 30.47 -56.78
N ARG A 147 8.40 29.44 -57.58
CA ARG A 147 9.37 29.38 -58.70
C ARG A 147 10.36 30.57 -58.90
N ARG A 148 11.65 30.33 -58.68
CA ARG A 148 12.78 30.63 -59.60
C ARG A 148 14.09 30.11 -59.04
#